data_AF-R9JHY5-F1
#
_entry.id   AF-R9JHY5-F1
#
_cell.length_a   1.000
_cell.length_b   1.000
_cell.length_c   1.000
_cell.angle_alpha   90.00
_cell.angle_beta   90.00
_cell.angle_gamma   90.00
#
_symmetry.space_group_name_H-M   'P 1'
#
loop_
_entity.id
_entity.type
_entity.pdbx_description
1 polymer ?
#
loop_
_entity_poly.entity_id
_entity_poly.type
_entity_poly.pdbx_seq_one_letter_code
_entity_poly.pdbx_strand_id
1 'polypeptide(L)'
;MIRLFEYDAQIALDEGEVTEETLTVTFPNTAVLYLRTFKKTPDKMKYVIVTPGGTVQYDVPIMKIQTYSLKDMFEKGLLMLIPFYIFSHEKSFPEYNSNEQKLEELKAEYQIILDRLDELEQQAVIGAFDKRTIIEISGDVIKAIAQKYENVQKGVGDMMGGALIETEARRILNKGISETKKETALRMLKRGKMTVEEIAEDSGLSIAEVEQLAALQSMRSDRFRL
;
A
#
# COMPACT_ATOMS: atom_id res chain seq x y z
N MET A 1 -24.53 7.30 9.01
CA MET A 1 -25.50 8.16 8.30
C MET A 1 -25.44 9.57 8.88
N ILE A 2 -25.84 9.79 10.14
CA ILE A 2 -25.73 11.10 10.80
C ILE A 2 -24.29 11.63 10.80
N ARG A 3 -23.32 10.79 11.18
CA ARG A 3 -21.89 11.16 11.17
C ARG A 3 -21.34 11.63 9.82
N LEU A 4 -21.85 11.10 8.71
CA LEU A 4 -21.35 11.47 7.39
C LEU A 4 -21.72 12.93 7.08
N PHE A 5 -22.97 13.29 7.33
CA PHE A 5 -23.43 14.66 7.18
C PHE A 5 -22.76 15.60 8.18
N GLU A 6 -22.54 15.16 9.43
CA GLU A 6 -21.81 15.95 10.43
C GLU A 6 -20.40 16.29 9.97
N TYR A 7 -19.66 15.32 9.42
CA TYR A 7 -18.32 15.55 8.88
C TYR A 7 -18.34 16.45 7.64
N ASP A 8 -19.26 16.19 6.69
CA ASP A 8 -19.40 17.04 5.50
C ASP A 8 -19.72 18.49 5.88
N ALA A 9 -20.58 18.69 6.89
CA ALA A 9 -20.93 20.02 7.39
C ALA A 9 -19.76 20.69 8.13
N GLN A 10 -18.98 19.94 8.91
CA GLN A 10 -17.77 20.45 9.56
C GLN A 10 -16.74 20.90 8.52
N ILE A 11 -16.47 20.09 7.51
CA ILE A 11 -15.56 20.45 6.40
C ILE A 11 -16.07 21.70 5.67
N ALA A 12 -17.36 21.73 5.33
CA ALA A 12 -17.97 22.84 4.62
C ALA A 12 -17.92 24.16 5.43
N LEU A 13 -17.95 24.07 6.76
CA LEU A 13 -17.80 25.22 7.66
C LEU A 13 -16.33 25.64 7.80
N ASP A 14 -15.40 24.68 7.92
CA ASP A 14 -13.96 24.93 8.04
C ASP A 14 -13.39 25.59 6.76
N GLU A 15 -13.90 25.19 5.59
CA GLU A 15 -13.54 25.77 4.28
C GLU A 15 -14.47 26.94 3.88
N GLY A 16 -15.43 27.29 4.74
CA GLY A 16 -16.42 28.33 4.47
C GLY A 16 -15.83 29.73 4.48
N GLU A 17 -16.37 30.61 3.63
CA GLU A 17 -15.98 32.01 3.58
C GLU A 17 -17.09 32.88 4.16
N VAL A 18 -16.71 33.82 5.04
CA VAL A 18 -17.60 34.86 5.56
C VAL A 18 -17.23 36.19 4.93
N THR A 19 -18.15 36.75 4.17
CA THR A 19 -18.01 38.10 3.58
C THR A 19 -19.18 38.96 4.03
N GLU A 20 -18.88 40.05 4.74
CA GLU A 20 -19.86 40.90 5.43
C GLU A 20 -20.78 40.06 6.34
N GLU A 21 -22.06 39.93 5.99
CA GLU A 21 -23.07 39.16 6.71
C GLU A 21 -23.45 37.84 6.00
N THR A 22 -22.67 37.44 4.99
CA THR A 22 -22.92 36.22 4.19
C THR A 22 -21.91 35.13 4.51
N LEU A 23 -22.40 34.00 5.01
CA LEU A 23 -21.64 32.74 5.12
C LEU A 23 -21.90 31.89 3.87
N THR A 24 -20.85 31.59 3.12
CA THR A 24 -20.90 30.64 1.98
C THR A 24 -20.17 29.37 2.36
N VAL A 25 -20.85 28.24 2.26
CA VAL A 25 -20.28 26.91 2.55
C VAL A 25 -20.43 26.01 1.33
N THR A 26 -19.39 25.22 1.04
CA THR A 26 -19.42 24.23 -0.04
C THR A 26 -19.29 22.84 0.55
N PHE A 27 -20.30 21.99 0.33
CA PHE A 27 -20.23 20.60 0.78
C PHE A 27 -19.27 19.79 -0.10
N PRO A 28 -18.41 18.93 0.49
CA PRO A 28 -17.43 18.15 -0.25
C PRO A 28 -18.08 17.06 -1.12
N ASN A 29 -17.32 16.56 -2.11
CA ASN A 29 -17.69 15.36 -2.87
C ASN A 29 -17.49 14.10 -2.01
N THR A 30 -18.57 13.63 -1.41
CA THR A 30 -18.52 12.53 -0.44
C THR A 30 -19.02 11.21 -1.04
N ALA A 31 -18.46 10.09 -0.57
CA ALA A 31 -18.89 8.73 -0.91
C ALA A 31 -18.91 7.85 0.34
N VAL A 32 -19.77 6.82 0.36
CA VAL A 32 -19.84 5.85 1.46
C VAL A 32 -19.24 4.52 1.02
N LEU A 33 -18.20 4.06 1.70
CA LEU A 33 -17.64 2.73 1.48
C LEU A 33 -18.32 1.69 2.36
N TYR A 34 -18.93 0.68 1.74
CA TYR A 34 -19.48 -0.50 2.40
C TYR A 34 -18.50 -1.66 2.34
N LEU A 35 -18.07 -2.12 3.51
CA LEU A 35 -17.21 -3.29 3.66
C LEU A 35 -18.00 -4.60 3.50
N ARG A 36 -19.23 -4.63 4.03
CA ARG A 36 -20.17 -5.75 3.86
C ARG A 36 -21.35 -5.31 3.03
N THR A 37 -21.71 -6.09 2.02
CA THR A 37 -22.91 -5.84 1.20
C THR A 37 -23.95 -6.93 1.42
N PHE A 38 -25.21 -6.51 1.36
CA PHE A 38 -26.38 -7.38 1.37
C PHE A 38 -27.11 -7.24 0.03
N LYS A 39 -27.97 -8.21 -0.32
CA LYS A 39 -28.71 -8.20 -1.60
C LYS A 39 -29.49 -6.91 -1.89
N LYS A 40 -29.80 -6.12 -0.86
CA LYS A 40 -30.56 -4.85 -0.94
C LYS A 40 -29.70 -3.60 -0.71
N THR A 41 -28.37 -3.71 -0.67
CA THR A 41 -27.51 -2.53 -0.47
C THR A 41 -27.61 -1.62 -1.72
N PRO A 42 -28.17 -0.41 -1.59
CA PRO A 42 -28.35 0.49 -2.73
C PRO A 42 -27.00 1.02 -3.23
N ASP A 43 -26.97 1.53 -4.45
CA ASP A 43 -25.77 2.14 -5.05
C ASP A 43 -25.62 3.62 -4.68
N LYS A 44 -26.67 4.21 -4.11
CA LYS A 44 -26.69 5.61 -3.70
C LYS A 44 -27.49 5.79 -2.41
N MET A 45 -27.03 6.73 -1.59
CA MET A 45 -27.79 7.36 -0.52
C MET A 45 -28.30 8.72 -1.02
N LYS A 46 -29.37 9.25 -0.44
CA LYS A 46 -29.85 10.61 -0.76
C LYS A 46 -29.71 11.52 0.46
N TYR A 47 -29.14 12.70 0.25
CA TYR A 47 -29.20 13.81 1.20
C TYR A 47 -30.38 14.71 0.83
N VAL A 48 -31.18 15.06 1.84
CA VAL A 48 -32.31 15.97 1.72
C VAL A 48 -32.22 16.96 2.87
N ILE A 49 -31.91 18.21 2.55
CA ILE A 49 -31.75 19.31 3.51
C ILE A 49 -32.95 20.25 3.31
N VAL A 50 -33.82 20.30 4.31
CA VAL A 50 -35.00 21.17 4.30
C VAL A 50 -34.67 22.44 5.06
N THR A 51 -34.80 23.59 4.41
CA THR A 51 -34.53 24.92 4.99
C THR A 51 -35.76 25.81 4.86
N PRO A 52 -35.86 26.93 5.60
CA PRO A 52 -36.97 27.87 5.44
C PRO A 52 -37.12 28.44 4.01
N GLY A 53 -36.02 28.55 3.26
CA GLY A 53 -36.00 29.07 1.89
C GLY A 53 -36.18 28.02 0.79
N GLY A 54 -36.27 26.73 1.15
CA GLY A 54 -36.42 25.63 0.19
C GLY A 54 -35.70 24.35 0.59
N THR A 55 -35.75 23.36 -0.30
CA THR A 55 -35.17 22.04 -0.09
C THR A 55 -34.03 21.80 -1.08
N VAL A 56 -32.86 21.42 -0.56
CA VAL A 56 -31.72 20.95 -1.36
C VAL A 56 -31.66 19.44 -1.26
N GLN A 57 -31.49 18.76 -2.41
CA GLN A 57 -31.36 17.30 -2.46
C GLN A 57 -30.28 16.86 -3.45
N TYR A 58 -29.51 15.86 -3.09
CA TYR A 58 -28.50 15.24 -3.96
C TYR A 58 -28.18 13.81 -3.54
N ASP A 59 -27.61 13.05 -4.47
CA ASP A 59 -27.21 11.67 -4.23
C ASP A 59 -25.76 11.60 -3.73
N VAL A 60 -25.52 10.75 -2.73
CA VAL A 60 -24.20 10.36 -2.24
C VAL A 60 -23.90 8.94 -2.73
N PRO A 61 -22.85 8.72 -3.55
CA PRO A 61 -22.52 7.40 -4.07
C PRO A 61 -22.14 6.42 -2.94
N ILE A 62 -22.59 5.17 -3.08
CA ILE A 62 -22.21 4.06 -2.21
C ILE A 62 -21.26 3.14 -2.99
N MET A 63 -20.02 3.07 -2.51
CA MET A 63 -19.00 2.16 -3.00
C MET A 63 -19.02 0.84 -2.21
N LYS A 64 -18.70 -0.27 -2.87
CA LYS A 64 -18.75 -1.61 -2.29
C LYS A 64 -17.38 -2.24 -2.42
N ILE A 65 -16.73 -2.62 -1.32
CA ILE A 65 -15.36 -3.19 -1.41
C ILE A 65 -15.34 -4.46 -2.30
N GLN A 66 -16.41 -5.25 -2.23
CA GLN A 66 -16.57 -6.52 -2.93
C GLN A 66 -16.67 -6.37 -4.46
N THR A 67 -16.80 -5.15 -5.00
CA THR A 67 -16.81 -4.89 -6.45
C THR A 67 -15.43 -4.53 -7.00
N TYR A 68 -14.42 -4.40 -6.15
CA TYR A 68 -13.05 -4.08 -6.57
C TYR A 68 -12.19 -5.33 -6.53
N SER A 69 -11.57 -5.68 -7.66
CA SER A 69 -10.53 -6.70 -7.70
C SER A 69 -9.22 -6.17 -7.13
N LEU A 70 -8.29 -7.05 -6.74
CA LEU A 70 -6.92 -6.63 -6.40
C LEU A 70 -6.28 -5.83 -7.52
N LYS A 71 -6.51 -6.24 -8.77
CA LYS A 71 -6.03 -5.51 -9.95
C LYS A 71 -6.54 -4.06 -9.95
N ASP A 72 -7.85 -3.86 -9.77
CA ASP A 72 -8.45 -2.52 -9.69
C ASP A 72 -7.82 -1.68 -8.57
N MET A 73 -7.59 -2.29 -7.40
CA MET A 73 -7.05 -1.57 -6.24
C MET A 73 -5.67 -0.99 -6.51
N PHE A 74 -4.79 -1.77 -7.15
CA PHE A 74 -3.44 -1.29 -7.49
C PHE A 74 -3.44 -0.34 -8.69
N GLU A 75 -4.16 -0.67 -9.77
CA GLU A 75 -4.16 0.16 -11.00
C GLU A 75 -4.76 1.55 -10.78
N LYS A 76 -5.75 1.66 -9.89
CA LYS A 76 -6.42 2.93 -9.57
C LYS A 76 -5.84 3.63 -8.34
N GLY A 77 -4.75 3.12 -7.77
CA GLY A 77 -4.13 3.68 -6.57
C GLY A 77 -5.02 3.63 -5.31
N LEU A 78 -5.98 2.71 -5.25
CA LEU A 78 -6.92 2.53 -4.14
C LEU A 78 -6.29 1.70 -3.01
N LEU A 79 -5.03 1.96 -2.66
CA LEU A 79 -4.26 1.17 -1.70
C LEU A 79 -4.89 1.17 -0.31
N MET A 80 -5.62 2.23 0.05
CA MET A 80 -6.41 2.32 1.28
C MET A 80 -7.52 1.25 1.39
N LEU A 81 -7.88 0.60 0.28
CA LEU A 81 -8.86 -0.48 0.26
C LEU A 81 -8.26 -1.86 0.57
N ILE A 82 -6.94 -2.02 0.45
CA ILE A 82 -6.23 -3.29 0.67
C ILE A 82 -6.53 -3.88 2.07
N PRO A 83 -6.51 -3.11 3.17
CA PRO A 83 -6.83 -3.66 4.49
C PRO A 83 -8.21 -4.28 4.60
N PHE A 84 -9.13 -3.87 3.72
CA PHE A 84 -10.50 -4.35 3.70
C PHE A 84 -10.76 -5.39 2.63
N TYR A 85 -9.75 -5.77 1.82
CA TYR A 85 -9.90 -6.77 0.78
C TYR A 85 -10.44 -8.08 1.34
N ILE A 86 -10.04 -8.47 2.56
CA ILE A 86 -10.51 -9.68 3.24
C ILE A 86 -12.05 -9.80 3.33
N PHE A 87 -12.79 -8.69 3.30
CA PHE A 87 -14.27 -8.73 3.32
C PHE A 87 -14.90 -9.32 2.04
N SER A 88 -14.17 -9.40 0.92
CA SER A 88 -14.62 -10.16 -0.26
C SER A 88 -14.60 -11.67 -0.01
N HIS A 89 -13.73 -12.13 0.89
CA HIS A 89 -13.50 -13.53 1.24
C HIS A 89 -14.29 -14.01 2.45
N GLU A 90 -14.94 -13.11 3.19
CA GLU A 90 -15.59 -13.40 4.47
C GLU A 90 -16.57 -14.58 4.42
N LYS A 91 -17.37 -14.69 3.34
CA LYS A 91 -18.33 -15.79 3.18
C LYS A 91 -17.67 -17.15 2.99
N SER A 92 -16.43 -17.17 2.52
CA SER A 92 -15.64 -18.37 2.24
C SER A 92 -14.74 -18.76 3.40
N PHE A 93 -14.71 -17.99 4.50
CA PHE A 93 -13.91 -18.33 5.69
C PHE A 93 -14.12 -19.73 6.25
N PRO A 94 -15.37 -20.27 6.37
CA PRO A 94 -15.54 -21.65 6.82
C PRO A 94 -14.83 -22.66 5.92
N GLU A 95 -14.79 -22.39 4.62
CA GLU A 95 -14.16 -23.24 3.64
C GLU A 95 -12.64 -23.14 3.71
N TYR A 96 -12.07 -21.94 3.72
CA TYR A 96 -10.63 -21.75 3.95
C TYR A 96 -10.17 -22.36 5.28
N ASN A 97 -11.02 -22.32 6.30
CA ASN A 97 -10.68 -22.87 7.60
C ASN A 97 -10.68 -24.40 7.64
N SER A 98 -11.37 -25.07 6.70
CA SER A 98 -11.49 -26.53 6.67
C SER A 98 -10.77 -27.18 5.50
N ASN A 99 -10.34 -26.40 4.49
CA ASN A 99 -9.68 -26.88 3.29
C ASN A 99 -8.33 -26.15 3.08
N GLU A 100 -7.24 -26.88 3.27
CA GLU A 100 -5.88 -26.38 3.15
C GLU A 100 -5.56 -25.86 1.75
N GLN A 101 -6.00 -26.53 0.68
CA GLN A 101 -5.77 -26.08 -0.69
C GLN A 101 -6.38 -24.69 -0.94
N LYS A 102 -7.61 -24.46 -0.48
CA LYS A 102 -8.27 -23.15 -0.62
C LYS A 102 -7.64 -22.09 0.26
N LEU A 103 -7.12 -22.47 1.43
CA LEU A 103 -6.34 -21.55 2.26
C LEU A 103 -5.04 -21.13 1.58
N GLU A 104 -4.35 -22.05 0.90
CA GLU A 104 -3.15 -21.73 0.12
C GLU A 104 -3.44 -20.80 -1.06
N GLU A 105 -4.59 -20.95 -1.73
CA GLU A 105 -5.05 -19.99 -2.73
C GLU A 105 -5.20 -18.58 -2.14
N LEU A 106 -5.85 -18.46 -0.97
CA LEU A 106 -5.98 -17.18 -0.27
C LEU A 106 -4.62 -16.61 0.16
N LYS A 107 -3.72 -17.44 0.67
CA LYS A 107 -2.35 -17.03 1.02
C LYS A 107 -1.59 -16.51 -0.19
N ALA A 108 -1.71 -17.15 -1.34
CA ALA A 108 -1.08 -16.70 -2.57
C ALA A 108 -1.60 -15.32 -3.01
N GLU A 109 -2.90 -15.05 -2.85
CA GLU A 109 -3.46 -13.71 -3.10
C GLU A 109 -2.84 -12.64 -2.18
N TYR A 110 -2.66 -12.95 -0.90
CA TYR A 110 -2.02 -12.04 0.06
C TYR A 110 -0.52 -11.87 -0.19
N GLN A 111 0.17 -12.90 -0.67
CA GLN A 111 1.56 -12.79 -1.10
C GLN A 111 1.69 -11.79 -2.27
N ILE A 112 0.77 -11.84 -3.24
CA ILE A 112 0.74 -10.88 -4.35
C ILE A 112 0.55 -9.45 -3.85
N ILE A 113 -0.26 -9.24 -2.80
CA ILE A 113 -0.43 -7.92 -2.19
C ILE A 113 0.90 -7.42 -1.62
N LEU A 114 1.61 -8.26 -0.86
CA LEU A 114 2.89 -7.91 -0.26
C LEU A 114 3.93 -7.59 -1.33
N ASP A 115 4.06 -8.43 -2.35
CA ASP A 115 5.02 -8.22 -3.44
C ASP A 115 4.73 -6.92 -4.21
N ARG A 116 3.45 -6.61 -4.46
CA ARG A 116 3.09 -5.34 -5.12
C ARG A 116 3.33 -4.11 -4.23
N LEU A 117 3.15 -4.22 -2.92
CA LEU A 117 3.49 -3.15 -1.99
C LEU A 117 5.02 -2.93 -1.93
N ASP A 118 5.81 -4.01 -1.98
CA ASP A 118 7.27 -3.94 -2.11
C ASP A 118 7.68 -3.21 -3.40
N GLU A 119 7.06 -3.56 -4.53
CA GLU A 119 7.31 -2.90 -5.82
C GLU A 119 7.01 -1.40 -5.78
N LEU A 120 5.86 -1.01 -5.19
CA LEU A 120 5.48 0.40 -5.06
C LEU A 120 6.43 1.18 -4.14
N GLU A 121 6.91 0.57 -3.06
CA GLU A 121 7.93 1.18 -2.19
C GLU A 121 9.25 1.35 -2.93
N GLN A 122 9.71 0.33 -3.66
CA GLN A 122 10.95 0.38 -4.44
C GLN A 122 10.91 1.43 -5.55
N GLN A 123 9.73 1.63 -6.16
CA GLN A 123 9.47 2.67 -7.15
C GLN A 123 9.23 4.05 -6.53
N ALA A 124 9.30 4.18 -5.20
CA ALA A 124 9.01 5.40 -4.44
C ALA A 124 7.61 5.99 -4.71
N VAL A 125 6.65 5.14 -5.13
CA VAL A 125 5.24 5.52 -5.27
C VAL A 125 4.58 5.66 -3.89
N ILE A 126 4.99 4.83 -2.94
CA ILE A 126 4.60 4.91 -1.53
C ILE A 126 5.83 4.91 -0.63
N GLY A 127 5.70 5.52 0.55
CA GLY A 127 6.74 5.45 1.58
C GLY A 127 6.74 4.12 2.34
N ALA A 128 7.86 3.83 2.98
CA ALA A 128 7.99 2.69 3.91
C ALA A 128 6.92 2.72 5.02
N PHE A 129 6.55 3.92 5.48
CA PHE A 129 5.50 4.11 6.48
C PHE A 129 4.12 3.71 5.92
N ASP A 130 3.75 4.19 4.73
CA ASP A 130 2.46 3.88 4.10
C ASP A 130 2.27 2.37 3.92
N LYS A 131 3.30 1.71 3.37
CA LYS A 131 3.34 0.26 3.22
C LYS A 131 3.14 -0.45 4.55
N ARG A 132 3.93 -0.07 5.56
CA ARG A 132 3.83 -0.65 6.92
C ARG A 132 2.43 -0.49 7.48
N THR A 133 1.84 0.71 7.39
CA THR A 133 0.49 0.98 7.85
C THR A 133 -0.55 0.12 7.13
N ILE A 134 -0.46 -0.03 5.80
CA ILE A 134 -1.37 -0.91 5.05
C ILE A 134 -1.27 -2.36 5.55
N ILE A 135 -0.05 -2.88 5.74
CA ILE A 135 0.18 -4.25 6.20
C ILE A 135 -0.36 -4.45 7.63
N GLU A 136 -0.04 -3.54 8.55
CA GLU A 136 -0.49 -3.59 9.95
C GLU A 136 -2.01 -3.55 10.05
N ILE A 137 -2.67 -2.58 9.40
CA ILE A 137 -4.13 -2.47 9.43
C ILE A 137 -4.77 -3.70 8.79
N SER A 138 -4.20 -4.24 7.69
CA SER A 138 -4.71 -5.47 7.08
C SER A 138 -4.68 -6.64 8.06
N GLY A 139 -3.55 -6.82 8.77
CA GLY A 139 -3.41 -7.85 9.79
C GLY A 139 -4.43 -7.70 10.92
N ASP A 140 -4.65 -6.47 11.39
CA ASP A 140 -5.63 -6.18 12.45
C ASP A 140 -7.07 -6.44 11.99
N VAL A 141 -7.42 -6.03 10.76
CA VAL A 141 -8.74 -6.29 10.19
C VAL A 141 -8.97 -7.79 10.04
N ILE A 142 -8.01 -8.55 9.50
CA ILE A 142 -8.09 -10.02 9.38
C ILE A 142 -8.31 -10.64 10.76
N LYS A 143 -7.50 -10.26 11.76
CA LYS A 143 -7.64 -10.78 13.13
C LYS A 143 -9.03 -10.49 13.69
N ALA A 144 -9.54 -9.27 13.48
CA ALA A 144 -10.85 -8.85 13.98
C ALA A 144 -12.02 -9.60 13.34
N ILE A 145 -11.97 -9.89 12.04
CA ILE A 145 -13.10 -10.53 11.36
C ILE A 145 -13.01 -12.07 11.32
N ALA A 146 -11.80 -12.64 11.36
CA ALA A 146 -11.57 -14.07 11.28
C ALA A 146 -11.39 -14.74 12.65
N GLN A 147 -11.80 -14.11 13.76
CA GLN A 147 -11.60 -14.58 15.14
C GLN A 147 -11.97 -16.04 15.41
N LYS A 148 -12.97 -16.57 14.69
CA LYS A 148 -13.46 -17.95 14.85
C LYS A 148 -12.83 -18.95 13.89
N TYR A 149 -11.94 -18.49 13.01
CA TYR A 149 -11.34 -19.26 11.93
C TYR A 149 -9.83 -19.32 12.13
N GLU A 150 -9.40 -20.20 13.03
CA GLU A 150 -8.00 -20.33 13.44
C GLU A 150 -7.03 -20.52 12.28
N ASN A 151 -7.38 -21.32 11.28
CA ASN A 151 -6.53 -21.57 10.11
C ASN A 151 -6.44 -20.34 9.19
N VAL A 152 -7.50 -19.54 9.10
CA VAL A 152 -7.47 -18.27 8.36
C VAL A 152 -6.56 -17.26 9.09
N GLN A 153 -6.64 -17.19 10.42
CA GLN A 153 -5.75 -16.34 11.21
C GLN A 153 -4.29 -16.77 11.09
N LYS A 154 -4.00 -18.06 11.31
CA LYS A 154 -2.64 -18.62 11.16
C LYS A 154 -2.11 -18.53 9.74
N GLY A 155 -3.00 -18.53 8.74
CA GLY A 155 -2.65 -18.44 7.35
C GLY A 155 -2.30 -17.01 6.94
N VAL A 156 -3.33 -16.18 6.73
CA VAL A 156 -3.14 -14.82 6.21
C VAL A 156 -2.95 -13.78 7.31
N GLY A 157 -3.50 -13.99 8.51
CA GLY A 157 -3.31 -13.07 9.63
C GLY A 157 -1.85 -13.03 10.10
N ASP A 158 -1.24 -14.20 10.27
CA ASP A 158 0.17 -14.32 10.65
C ASP A 158 1.10 -13.92 9.49
N MET A 159 0.72 -14.19 8.23
CA MET A 159 1.45 -13.69 7.06
C MET A 159 1.53 -12.16 7.08
N MET A 160 0.42 -11.45 7.28
CA MET A 160 0.45 -9.98 7.34
C MET A 160 1.19 -9.47 8.59
N GLY A 161 1.09 -10.17 9.73
CA GLY A 161 1.85 -9.82 10.93
C GLY A 161 3.37 -10.07 10.81
N GLY A 162 3.75 -11.15 10.12
CA GLY A 162 5.13 -11.59 9.91
C GLY A 162 5.81 -10.92 8.72
N ALA A 163 5.04 -10.42 7.74
CA ALA A 163 5.54 -9.76 6.54
C ALA A 163 6.46 -8.60 6.86
N LEU A 164 6.24 -7.88 7.96
CA LEU A 164 7.14 -6.80 8.41
C LEU A 164 8.55 -7.30 8.73
N ILE A 165 8.65 -8.45 9.41
CA ILE A 165 9.93 -9.06 9.78
C ILE A 165 10.62 -9.62 8.53
N GLU A 166 9.86 -10.30 7.67
CA GLU A 166 10.38 -10.85 6.42
C GLU A 166 10.86 -9.74 5.47
N THR A 167 10.10 -8.64 5.35
CA THR A 167 10.48 -7.46 4.56
C THR A 167 11.80 -6.87 5.06
N GLU A 168 11.96 -6.72 6.37
CA GLU A 168 13.22 -6.20 6.94
C GLU A 168 14.39 -7.15 6.68
N ALA A 169 14.19 -8.46 6.85
CA ALA A 169 15.20 -9.46 6.56
C ALA A 169 15.60 -9.45 5.07
N ARG A 170 14.62 -9.36 4.16
CA ARG A 170 14.84 -9.28 2.72
C ARG A 170 15.57 -7.99 2.33
N ARG A 171 15.24 -6.86 2.97
CA ARG A 171 15.96 -5.59 2.81
C ARG A 171 17.42 -5.68 3.26
N ILE A 172 17.67 -6.30 4.43
CA ILE A 172 19.03 -6.53 4.94
C ILE A 172 19.81 -7.43 3.98
N LEU A 173 19.19 -8.51 3.50
CA LEU A 173 19.79 -9.43 2.54
C LEU A 173 20.14 -8.71 1.23
N ASN A 174 19.20 -7.97 0.65
CA ASN A 174 19.41 -7.23 -0.60
C ASN A 174 20.50 -6.16 -0.44
N LYS A 175 20.54 -5.46 0.70
CA LYS A 175 21.61 -4.52 1.03
C LYS A 175 22.95 -5.23 1.10
N GLY A 176 23.04 -6.38 1.78
CA GLY A 176 24.26 -7.18 1.88
C GLY A 176 24.75 -7.69 0.52
N ILE A 177 23.84 -8.15 -0.34
CA ILE A 177 24.17 -8.55 -1.72
C ILE A 177 24.72 -7.36 -2.50
N SER A 178 24.04 -6.20 -2.45
CA SER A 178 24.49 -4.98 -3.15
C SER A 178 25.86 -4.52 -2.65
N GLU A 179 26.10 -4.50 -1.34
CA GLU A 179 27.39 -4.15 -0.75
C GLU A 179 28.50 -5.11 -1.19
N THR A 180 28.22 -6.42 -1.22
CA THR A 180 29.18 -7.45 -1.68
C THR A 180 29.56 -7.27 -3.15
N LYS A 181 28.58 -6.95 -4.01
CA LYS A 181 28.83 -6.65 -5.43
C LYS A 181 29.70 -5.41 -5.58
N LYS A 182 29.39 -4.33 -4.86
CA LYS A 182 30.19 -3.09 -4.85
C LYS A 182 31.61 -3.30 -4.35
N GLU A 183 31.79 -4.08 -3.29
CA GLU A 183 33.12 -4.39 -2.75
C GLU A 183 33.96 -5.21 -3.76
N THR A 184 33.33 -6.16 -4.44
CA THR A 184 33.96 -6.95 -5.52
C THR A 184 34.44 -6.04 -6.65
N ALA A 185 33.56 -5.16 -7.15
CA ALA A 185 33.90 -4.18 -8.19
C ALA A 185 35.03 -3.24 -7.75
N LEU A 186 34.97 -2.70 -6.52
CA LEU A 186 36.01 -1.82 -5.97
C LEU A 186 37.37 -2.52 -5.87
N ARG A 187 37.40 -3.81 -5.51
CA ARG A 187 38.63 -4.61 -5.45
C ARG A 187 39.21 -4.85 -6.85
N MET A 188 38.37 -5.07 -7.86
CA MET A 188 38.81 -5.22 -9.25
C MET A 188 39.33 -3.91 -9.84
N LEU A 189 38.63 -2.79 -9.59
CA LEU A 189 39.06 -1.44 -9.96
C LEU A 189 40.44 -1.11 -9.37
N LYS A 190 40.67 -1.42 -8.08
CA LYS A 190 41.99 -1.23 -7.43
C LYS A 190 43.12 -2.04 -8.07
N ARG A 191 42.80 -3.22 -8.64
CA ARG A 191 43.81 -4.05 -9.31
C ARG A 191 44.21 -3.45 -10.67
N GLY A 192 43.33 -2.70 -11.32
CA GLY A 192 43.60 -1.97 -12.56
C GLY A 192 43.92 -2.86 -13.77
N LYS A 193 43.45 -4.12 -13.77
CA LYS A 193 43.76 -5.12 -14.80
C LYS A 193 42.59 -5.48 -15.73
N MET A 194 41.41 -4.92 -15.47
CA MET A 194 40.16 -5.28 -16.12
C MET A 194 39.46 -4.01 -16.59
N THR A 195 38.70 -4.14 -17.68
CA THR A 195 37.84 -3.08 -18.23
C THR A 195 36.59 -2.87 -17.36
N VAL A 196 35.88 -1.77 -17.57
CA VAL A 196 34.64 -1.46 -16.84
C VAL A 196 33.57 -2.50 -17.14
N GLU A 197 33.52 -2.97 -18.39
CA GLU A 197 32.60 -3.97 -18.89
C GLU A 197 32.83 -5.34 -18.23
N GLU A 198 34.09 -5.79 -18.17
CA GLU A 198 34.46 -7.04 -17.49
C GLU A 198 34.16 -6.98 -15.99
N ILE A 199 34.38 -5.82 -15.36
CA ILE A 199 34.06 -5.64 -13.93
C ILE A 199 32.55 -5.64 -13.70
N ALA A 200 31.75 -5.03 -14.59
CA ALA A 200 30.31 -5.04 -14.50
C ALA A 200 29.75 -6.46 -14.60
N GLU A 201 30.25 -7.24 -15.57
CA GLU A 201 29.91 -8.66 -15.74
C GLU A 201 30.25 -9.48 -14.49
N ASP A 202 31.51 -9.43 -14.04
CA ASP A 202 31.98 -10.26 -12.92
C ASP A 202 31.40 -9.87 -11.55
N SER A 203 31.07 -8.59 -11.35
CA SER A 203 30.44 -8.12 -10.11
C SER A 203 28.91 -8.20 -10.13
N GLY A 204 28.31 -8.44 -11.31
CA GLY A 204 26.87 -8.40 -11.51
C GLY A 204 26.24 -7.03 -11.21
N LEU A 205 27.00 -5.95 -11.47
CA LEU A 205 26.55 -4.55 -11.45
C LEU A 205 26.32 -4.06 -12.88
N SER A 206 25.59 -2.96 -13.03
CA SER A 206 25.53 -2.26 -14.31
C SER A 206 26.83 -1.49 -14.59
N ILE A 207 27.14 -1.27 -15.88
CA ILE A 207 28.30 -0.48 -16.31
C ILE A 207 28.29 0.91 -15.64
N ALA A 208 27.14 1.58 -15.61
CA ALA A 208 26.98 2.89 -14.99
C ALA A 208 27.33 2.90 -13.47
N GLU A 209 26.98 1.84 -12.74
CA GLU A 209 27.34 1.71 -11.33
C GLU A 209 28.86 1.54 -11.15
N VAL A 210 29.51 0.79 -12.03
CA VAL A 210 30.98 0.60 -11.99
C VAL A 210 31.71 1.90 -12.33
N GLU A 211 31.24 2.65 -13.33
CA GLU A 211 31.81 3.97 -13.69
C GLU A 211 31.73 4.97 -12.52
N GLN A 212 30.59 5.01 -11.82
CA GLN A 212 30.44 5.86 -10.63
C GLN A 212 31.41 5.47 -9.52
N LEU A 213 31.58 4.16 -9.27
CA LEU A 213 32.54 3.66 -8.28
C LEU A 213 33.99 4.02 -8.65
N ALA A 214 34.34 3.96 -9.93
CA ALA A 214 35.66 4.34 -10.44
C ALA A 214 35.92 5.85 -10.26
N ALA A 215 34.94 6.69 -10.58
CA ALA A 215 35.02 8.15 -10.39
C ALA A 215 35.19 8.54 -8.91
N LEU A 216 34.50 7.85 -8.00
CA LEU A 216 34.66 8.05 -6.55
C LEU A 216 36.06 7.66 -6.06
N GLN A 217 36.70 6.64 -6.66
CA GLN A 217 38.04 6.20 -6.29
C GLN A 217 39.15 7.16 -6.75
N SER A 218 39.02 7.74 -7.95
CA SER A 218 39.99 8.74 -8.45
C SER A 218 39.95 10.00 -7.60
N MET A 219 38.75 10.52 -7.28
CA MET A 219 38.57 11.67 -6.39
C MET A 219 39.14 11.46 -4.99
N ARG A 220 39.08 10.23 -4.47
CA ARG A 220 39.66 9.87 -3.16
C ARG A 220 41.18 9.78 -3.20
N SER A 221 41.77 9.39 -4.33
CA SER A 221 43.21 9.29 -4.50
C SER A 221 43.87 10.65 -4.68
N ASP A 222 43.17 11.61 -5.28
CA ASP A 222 43.66 12.98 -5.46
C ASP A 222 43.60 13.81 -4.17
N ARG A 223 42.69 13.51 -3.24
CA ARG A 223 42.59 14.18 -1.93
C ARG A 223 43.73 13.88 -0.95
N PHE A 224 44.54 12.86 -1.20
CA PHE A 224 45.68 12.47 -0.34
C PHE A 224 47.05 12.85 -0.95
N ARG A 225 47.06 13.63 -2.03
CA ARG A 225 48.28 14.09 -2.73
C ARG A 225 48.61 15.58 -2.52
N LEU A 226 47.93 16.25 -1.57
CA LEU A 226 48.24 17.59 -1.06
C LEU A 226 48.69 17.49 0.39
#